data_AF-A0A401YFQ4-F1
#
_entry.id   AF-A0A401YFQ4-F1
#
_cell.length_a   1.000
_cell.length_b   1.000
_cell.length_c   1.000
_cell.angle_alpha   90.00
_cell.angle_beta   90.00
_cell.angle_gamma   90.00
#
_symmetry.space_group_name_H-M   'P 1'
#
loop_
_entity.id
_entity.type
_entity.pdbx_description
1 polymer ?
#
loop_
_entity_poly.entity_id
_entity_poly.type
_entity_poly.pdbx_seq_one_letter_code
_entity_poly.pdbx_strand_id
1 'polypeptide(L)'
;MLSSAGLTARRVRPATVASVTFRSAAESIRRPFPSWPQARRSFAFDVTLAIVVGPLVPAIALALHLRESGVDVADAWLTYAAQVIAGLVLIVRRRHPEVCVAIVAPTLLQDQSFGALLAAYAVAAYVSDRRRMWLLIGVLCLATWQPWDWRDLGTNTGNTFGTLTPACYGLYIASRRRLIAALGERAERAEREQELRAEQAREEERDRLAGDMHDIVTHRVSLMVLQAGAMRSRAVDDATRRAAEDLRSTGCQALAELRDLVSVLRTAQERDARAPVEPAVLDASALVEESAAAGVDVRLEVEGTARPASPVVVRTAYRVVQESLTNVHKHAPGAFVRVLVRHTDGELRITVTNTAPTRPPEIELGAGGTGLVGLHRRIELTGGTFRAGPRSDGGFELDARLSVGAGTASVVSGAPGDPNEPSRSATSTEAAPGEPPSAVVGVLRARPVRPARERSGRDRSKAGHPTPEHAERSGRSDHHDRSDPTPTSTPGVLTGSRPETG
;
A
#
# COMPACT_ATOMS: atom_id res chain seq x y z
N MET A 1 -56.01 21.54 30.17
CA MET A 1 -56.01 21.63 28.69
C MET A 1 -54.97 22.69 28.34
N LEU A 2 -53.86 22.35 27.68
CA LEU A 2 -53.73 22.06 26.22
C LEU A 2 -54.13 23.30 25.40
N SER A 3 -53.32 23.80 24.46
CA SER A 3 -52.20 23.17 23.73
C SER A 3 -51.02 24.12 23.50
N SER A 4 -49.80 23.58 23.39
CA SER A 4 -48.62 24.26 22.85
C SER A 4 -48.10 23.54 21.59
N ALA A 5 -47.95 24.28 20.49
CA ALA A 5 -47.57 23.72 19.19
C ALA A 5 -46.03 23.61 19.07
N GLY A 6 -45.49 22.39 19.24
CA GLY A 6 -44.06 22.13 19.15
C GLY A 6 -43.55 22.02 17.70
N LEU A 7 -42.66 22.95 17.29
CA LEU A 7 -41.91 22.87 16.03
C LEU A 7 -40.78 21.84 16.13
N THR A 8 -40.96 20.68 15.48
CA THR A 8 -39.99 19.56 15.49
C THR A 8 -38.84 19.78 14.50
N ALA A 9 -37.82 20.54 14.92
CA ALA A 9 -36.59 20.75 14.15
C ALA A 9 -35.76 19.44 14.00
N ARG A 10 -36.02 18.70 12.91
CA ARG A 10 -35.37 17.42 12.59
C ARG A 10 -33.89 17.60 12.21
N ARG A 11 -33.00 17.55 13.20
CA ARG A 11 -31.52 17.63 13.01
C ARG A 11 -31.01 16.51 12.08
N VAL A 12 -30.71 16.86 10.83
CA VAL A 12 -29.97 16.01 9.88
C VAL A 12 -28.47 16.06 10.25
N ARG A 13 -27.78 14.91 10.23
CA ARG A 13 -26.34 14.84 10.54
C ARG A 13 -25.51 15.43 9.39
N PRO A 14 -24.52 16.31 9.65
CA PRO A 14 -23.82 17.04 8.58
C PRO A 14 -22.96 16.14 7.67
N ALA A 15 -22.42 15.03 8.19
CA ALA A 15 -21.54 14.12 7.45
C ALA A 15 -22.21 13.50 6.20
N THR A 16 -23.52 13.26 6.22
CA THR A 16 -24.25 12.67 5.09
C THR A 16 -24.59 13.70 4.01
N VAL A 17 -24.63 14.99 4.35
CA VAL A 17 -24.87 16.07 3.38
C VAL A 17 -23.62 16.32 2.56
N ALA A 18 -22.44 16.37 3.19
CA ALA A 18 -21.17 16.64 2.53
C ALA A 18 -20.80 15.61 1.44
N SER A 19 -21.05 14.33 1.67
CA SER A 19 -20.75 13.27 0.69
C SER A 19 -21.72 13.28 -0.50
N VAL A 20 -22.97 13.72 -0.30
CA VAL A 20 -23.95 13.89 -1.39
C VAL A 20 -23.68 15.16 -2.19
N THR A 21 -23.34 16.28 -1.55
CA THR A 21 -23.01 17.53 -2.27
C THR A 21 -21.70 17.42 -3.06
N PHE A 22 -20.67 16.74 -2.53
CA PHE A 22 -19.42 16.54 -3.27
C PHE A 22 -19.62 15.61 -4.48
N ARG A 23 -20.38 14.52 -4.33
CA ARG A 23 -20.71 13.62 -5.44
C ARG A 23 -21.55 14.32 -6.52
N SER A 24 -22.52 15.15 -6.10
CA SER A 24 -23.31 16.02 -7.01
C SER A 24 -22.44 17.04 -7.75
N ALA A 25 -21.48 17.68 -7.06
CA ALA A 25 -20.53 18.60 -7.68
C ALA A 25 -19.67 17.89 -8.75
N ALA A 26 -19.11 16.73 -8.43
CA ALA A 26 -18.34 15.91 -9.36
C ALA A 26 -19.18 15.47 -10.59
N GLU A 27 -20.44 15.09 -10.39
CA GLU A 27 -21.37 14.71 -11.47
C GLU A 27 -21.69 15.91 -12.39
N SER A 28 -21.91 17.11 -11.82
CA SER A 28 -22.18 18.32 -12.60
C SER A 28 -20.99 18.77 -13.46
N ILE A 29 -19.75 18.60 -12.95
CA ILE A 29 -18.52 18.85 -13.70
C ILE A 29 -18.37 17.86 -14.88
N ARG A 30 -18.94 16.65 -14.78
CA ARG A 30 -18.91 15.65 -15.86
C ARG A 30 -19.86 15.97 -17.03
N ARG A 31 -20.94 16.76 -16.86
CA ARG A 31 -21.91 17.06 -17.94
C ARG A 31 -22.53 18.48 -17.88
N PRO A 32 -21.89 19.50 -18.50
CA PRO A 32 -22.44 20.87 -18.53
C PRO A 32 -23.70 21.09 -19.38
N PHE A 33 -24.03 20.18 -20.32
CA PHE A 33 -25.17 20.33 -21.25
C PHE A 33 -25.76 18.96 -21.63
N PRO A 34 -27.06 18.88 -22.00
CA PRO A 34 -27.74 17.62 -22.33
C PRO A 34 -27.01 16.85 -23.44
N SER A 35 -26.85 15.54 -23.24
CA SER A 35 -25.89 14.70 -23.94
C SER A 35 -26.38 14.23 -25.32
N TRP A 36 -26.43 15.14 -26.28
CA TRP A 36 -26.27 14.78 -27.69
C TRP A 36 -24.84 14.25 -27.92
N PRO A 37 -24.63 13.25 -28.81
CA PRO A 37 -23.30 12.72 -29.09
C PRO A 37 -22.32 13.84 -29.46
N GLN A 38 -21.21 13.94 -28.73
CA GLN A 38 -20.26 15.05 -28.84
C GLN A 38 -19.69 15.20 -30.27
N ALA A 39 -19.56 14.08 -30.99
CA ALA A 39 -19.23 14.00 -32.41
C ALA A 39 -20.23 14.76 -33.32
N ARG A 40 -21.54 14.70 -33.06
CA ARG A 40 -22.56 15.40 -33.86
C ARG A 40 -22.50 16.91 -33.65
N ARG A 41 -22.28 17.39 -32.41
CA ARG A 41 -22.09 18.82 -32.12
C ARG A 41 -20.80 19.39 -32.72
N SER A 42 -19.70 18.63 -32.65
CA SER A 42 -18.44 19.04 -33.29
C SER A 42 -18.54 19.07 -34.81
N PHE A 43 -19.17 18.08 -35.42
CA PHE A 43 -19.40 18.05 -36.87
C PHE A 43 -20.31 19.19 -37.34
N ALA A 44 -21.44 19.44 -36.65
CA ALA A 44 -22.31 20.58 -36.96
C ALA A 44 -21.56 21.92 -36.89
N PHE A 45 -20.74 22.12 -35.83
CA PHE A 45 -19.91 23.32 -35.70
C PHE A 45 -18.87 23.45 -36.83
N ASP A 46 -18.19 22.37 -37.20
CA ASP A 46 -17.18 22.40 -38.28
C ASP A 46 -17.84 22.62 -39.67
N VAL A 47 -19.07 22.13 -39.88
CA VAL A 47 -19.86 22.40 -41.09
C VAL A 47 -20.33 23.86 -41.12
N THR A 48 -20.87 24.42 -40.02
CA THR A 48 -21.18 25.86 -39.93
C THR A 48 -19.95 26.72 -40.19
N LEU A 49 -18.80 26.34 -39.62
CA LEU A 49 -17.53 27.03 -39.82
C LEU A 49 -17.08 26.98 -41.29
N ALA A 50 -17.20 25.83 -41.95
CA ALA A 50 -16.90 25.69 -43.37
C ALA A 50 -17.85 26.49 -44.28
N ILE A 51 -19.14 26.62 -43.91
CA ILE A 51 -20.13 27.44 -44.64
C ILE A 51 -19.87 28.95 -44.45
N VAL A 52 -19.41 29.38 -43.26
CA VAL A 52 -19.05 30.78 -43.03
C VAL A 52 -17.75 31.16 -43.73
N VAL A 53 -16.73 30.29 -43.68
CA VAL A 53 -15.38 30.59 -44.16
C VAL A 53 -15.17 30.25 -45.64
N GLY A 54 -15.87 29.26 -46.18
CA GLY A 54 -15.74 28.83 -47.58
C GLY A 54 -16.55 29.65 -48.58
N PRO A 55 -17.89 29.61 -48.55
CA PRO A 55 -18.71 30.42 -49.46
C PRO A 55 -19.03 31.83 -48.92
N LEU A 56 -19.41 32.01 -47.64
CA LEU A 56 -20.00 33.29 -47.21
C LEU A 56 -19.02 34.47 -47.21
N VAL A 57 -17.87 34.35 -46.54
CA VAL A 57 -16.86 35.43 -46.53
C VAL A 57 -16.26 35.67 -47.92
N PRO A 58 -15.86 34.65 -48.69
CA PRO A 58 -15.32 34.85 -50.04
C PRO A 58 -16.34 35.39 -51.05
N ALA A 59 -17.64 35.14 -50.88
CA ALA A 59 -18.67 35.77 -51.71
C ALA A 59 -18.78 37.28 -51.47
N ILE A 60 -18.53 37.74 -50.24
CA ILE A 60 -18.46 39.18 -49.92
C ILE A 60 -17.20 39.79 -50.56
N ALA A 61 -16.04 39.13 -50.47
CA ALA A 61 -14.81 39.56 -51.12
C ALA A 61 -14.98 39.65 -52.66
N LEU A 62 -15.54 38.62 -53.28
CA LEU A 62 -15.88 38.60 -54.71
C LEU A 62 -16.81 39.76 -55.11
N ALA A 63 -17.86 40.02 -54.31
CA ALA A 63 -18.81 41.09 -54.58
C ALA A 63 -18.24 42.51 -54.36
N LEU A 64 -17.13 42.64 -53.63
CA LEU A 64 -16.35 43.88 -53.53
C LEU A 64 -15.39 44.02 -54.71
N HIS A 65 -14.63 42.98 -55.03
CA HIS A 65 -13.64 42.99 -56.12
C HIS A 65 -14.31 43.20 -57.50
N LEU A 66 -15.47 42.60 -57.74
CA LEU A 66 -16.28 42.85 -58.97
C LEU A 66 -16.88 44.27 -59.07
N ARG A 67 -16.66 45.16 -58.09
CA ARG A 67 -16.97 46.60 -58.19
C ARG A 67 -15.75 47.44 -58.61
N GLU A 68 -14.56 46.86 -58.67
CA GLU A 68 -13.33 47.56 -58.99
C GLU A 68 -13.09 47.56 -60.51
N SER A 69 -12.88 48.74 -61.08
CA SER A 69 -12.74 48.93 -62.53
C SER A 69 -11.43 48.32 -63.05
N GLY A 70 -11.53 47.21 -63.79
CA GLY A 70 -10.40 46.56 -64.48
C GLY A 70 -10.06 45.14 -64.04
N VAL A 71 -10.83 44.55 -63.11
CA VAL A 71 -10.67 43.16 -62.66
C VAL A 71 -11.08 42.16 -63.75
N ASP A 72 -10.30 41.08 -63.94
CA ASP A 72 -10.72 39.95 -64.75
C ASP A 72 -11.74 39.09 -63.99
N VAL A 73 -12.94 39.02 -64.53
CA VAL A 73 -14.06 38.25 -63.98
C VAL A 73 -13.73 36.76 -63.85
N ALA A 74 -12.89 36.21 -64.74
CA ALA A 74 -12.51 34.79 -64.69
C ALA A 74 -11.60 34.47 -63.49
N ASP A 75 -10.60 35.32 -63.21
CA ASP A 75 -9.69 35.13 -62.07
C ASP A 75 -10.41 35.37 -60.72
N ALA A 76 -11.34 36.33 -60.69
CA ALA A 76 -12.20 36.56 -59.52
C ALA A 76 -13.03 35.30 -59.16
N TRP A 77 -13.65 34.64 -60.16
CA TRP A 77 -14.38 33.38 -59.95
C TRP A 77 -13.46 32.20 -59.59
N LEU A 78 -12.25 32.13 -60.16
CA LEU A 78 -11.26 31.11 -59.83
C LEU A 78 -10.82 31.21 -58.37
N THR A 79 -10.51 32.43 -57.93
CA THR A 79 -10.13 32.77 -56.55
C THR A 79 -11.25 32.42 -55.57
N TYR A 80 -12.50 32.78 -55.89
CA TYR A 80 -13.66 32.39 -55.08
C TYR A 80 -13.80 30.86 -54.96
N ALA A 81 -13.69 30.11 -56.07
CA ALA A 81 -13.76 28.66 -56.05
C ALA A 81 -12.64 28.02 -55.20
N ALA A 82 -11.41 28.55 -55.28
CA ALA A 82 -10.29 28.12 -54.46
C ALA A 82 -10.54 28.36 -52.96
N GLN A 83 -11.07 29.54 -52.59
CA GLN A 83 -11.42 29.85 -51.21
C GLN A 83 -12.59 29.00 -50.68
N VAL A 84 -13.58 28.65 -51.51
CA VAL A 84 -14.65 27.68 -51.15
C VAL A 84 -14.06 26.31 -50.82
N ILE A 85 -13.13 25.80 -51.64
CA ILE A 85 -12.46 24.52 -51.40
C ILE A 85 -11.61 24.59 -50.10
N ALA A 86 -10.89 25.69 -49.89
CA ALA A 86 -10.11 25.96 -48.68
C ALA A 86 -10.99 26.09 -47.40
N GLY A 87 -12.25 26.50 -47.52
CA GLY A 87 -13.22 26.43 -46.42
C GLY A 87 -13.76 25.02 -46.17
N LEU A 88 -14.08 24.28 -47.24
CA LEU A 88 -14.63 22.92 -47.13
C LEU A 88 -13.64 21.91 -46.54
N VAL A 89 -12.34 22.02 -46.85
CA VAL A 89 -11.31 21.15 -46.24
C VAL A 89 -11.22 21.32 -44.72
N LEU A 90 -11.69 22.43 -44.14
CA LEU A 90 -11.69 22.62 -42.69
C LEU A 90 -12.63 21.64 -41.95
N ILE A 91 -13.56 20.97 -42.65
CA ILE A 91 -14.37 19.89 -42.07
C ILE A 91 -13.48 18.71 -41.63
N VAL A 92 -12.38 18.41 -42.34
CA VAL A 92 -11.46 17.32 -41.99
C VAL A 92 -10.31 17.74 -41.07
N ARG A 93 -10.21 19.02 -40.67
CA ARG A 93 -9.07 19.59 -39.90
C ARG A 93 -8.72 18.91 -38.57
N ARG A 94 -9.65 18.13 -37.99
CA ARG A 94 -9.41 17.37 -36.74
C ARG A 94 -8.79 15.98 -36.98
N ARG A 95 -8.80 15.50 -38.22
CA ARG A 95 -8.23 14.21 -38.64
C ARG A 95 -7.03 14.40 -39.55
N HIS A 96 -7.12 15.36 -40.47
CA HIS A 96 -6.14 15.63 -41.52
C HIS A 96 -5.74 17.12 -41.59
N PRO A 97 -5.18 17.70 -40.52
CA PRO A 97 -4.67 19.08 -40.55
C PRO A 97 -3.61 19.29 -41.65
N GLU A 98 -2.84 18.25 -42.00
CA GLU A 98 -1.88 18.27 -43.11
C GLU A 98 -2.55 18.48 -44.49
N VAL A 99 -3.72 17.90 -44.72
CA VAL A 99 -4.50 18.11 -45.96
C VAL A 99 -5.10 19.51 -45.98
N CYS A 100 -5.50 20.06 -44.83
CA CYS A 100 -5.91 21.46 -44.74
C CYS A 100 -4.75 22.40 -45.12
N VAL A 101 -3.53 22.18 -44.63
CA VAL A 101 -2.38 23.02 -45.02
C VAL A 101 -2.07 22.90 -46.51
N ALA A 102 -2.08 21.68 -47.07
CA ALA A 102 -1.80 21.47 -48.50
C ALA A 102 -2.80 22.18 -49.43
N ILE A 103 -4.06 22.33 -49.02
CA ILE A 103 -5.12 22.99 -49.81
C ILE A 103 -5.23 24.49 -49.51
N VAL A 104 -4.95 24.92 -48.28
CA VAL A 104 -5.04 26.33 -47.87
C VAL A 104 -3.78 27.13 -48.23
N ALA A 105 -2.58 26.55 -48.13
CA ALA A 105 -1.34 27.30 -48.39
C ALA A 105 -1.25 27.92 -49.81
N PRO A 106 -1.72 27.27 -50.89
CA PRO A 106 -1.74 27.89 -52.22
C PRO A 106 -2.68 29.09 -52.35
N THR A 107 -3.78 29.18 -51.59
CA THR A 107 -4.71 30.32 -51.72
C THR A 107 -4.15 31.62 -51.14
N LEU A 108 -3.16 31.51 -50.25
CA LEU A 108 -2.43 32.64 -49.64
C LEU A 108 -1.45 33.33 -50.62
N LEU A 109 -1.25 32.75 -51.80
CA LEU A 109 -0.53 33.40 -52.90
C LEU A 109 -1.39 34.48 -53.59
N GLN A 110 -2.72 34.44 -53.41
CA GLN A 110 -3.65 35.42 -53.98
C GLN A 110 -4.10 36.43 -52.90
N ASP A 111 -4.63 35.97 -51.77
CA ASP A 111 -5.13 36.84 -50.68
C ASP A 111 -5.16 36.13 -49.31
N GLN A 112 -5.27 36.88 -48.22
CA GLN A 112 -5.32 36.37 -46.84
C GLN A 112 -6.62 35.64 -46.51
N SER A 113 -6.65 34.34 -46.76
CA SER A 113 -7.78 33.48 -46.38
C SER A 113 -7.90 33.30 -44.85
N PHE A 114 -9.09 33.57 -44.30
CA PHE A 114 -9.50 33.13 -42.96
C PHE A 114 -9.32 31.62 -42.71
N GLY A 115 -9.24 30.81 -43.78
CA GLY A 115 -8.89 29.40 -43.70
C GLY A 115 -7.50 29.15 -43.10
N ALA A 116 -6.52 30.03 -43.31
CA ALA A 116 -5.17 29.89 -42.78
C ALA A 116 -5.12 30.04 -41.25
N LEU A 117 -5.89 30.96 -40.69
CA LEU A 117 -6.05 31.11 -39.23
C LEU A 117 -6.55 29.79 -38.60
N LEU A 118 -7.50 29.15 -39.27
CA LEU A 118 -8.13 27.90 -38.80
C LEU A 118 -7.29 26.66 -39.08
N ALA A 119 -6.47 26.67 -40.14
CA ALA A 119 -5.46 25.65 -40.44
C ALA A 119 -4.30 25.73 -39.43
N ALA A 120 -3.76 26.91 -39.16
CA ALA A 120 -2.70 27.14 -38.16
C ALA A 120 -3.14 26.69 -36.76
N TYR A 121 -4.36 27.06 -36.34
CA TYR A 121 -4.98 26.55 -35.12
C TYR A 121 -5.13 25.02 -35.15
N ALA A 122 -5.60 24.42 -36.25
CA ALA A 122 -5.81 22.98 -36.34
C ALA A 122 -4.50 22.18 -36.28
N VAL A 123 -3.46 22.62 -36.98
CA VAL A 123 -2.10 22.06 -36.90
C VAL A 123 -1.62 22.06 -35.45
N ALA A 124 -1.65 23.21 -34.79
CA ALA A 124 -1.21 23.36 -33.41
C ALA A 124 -2.07 22.60 -32.37
N ALA A 125 -3.37 22.42 -32.63
CA ALA A 125 -4.30 21.77 -31.71
C ALA A 125 -4.40 20.24 -31.87
N TYR A 126 -4.06 19.69 -33.04
CA TYR A 126 -4.29 18.27 -33.38
C TYR A 126 -3.05 17.50 -33.87
N VAL A 127 -1.98 18.15 -34.37
CA VAL A 127 -0.75 17.43 -34.75
C VAL A 127 0.06 17.05 -33.51
N SER A 128 0.29 15.75 -33.31
CA SER A 128 1.01 15.23 -32.15
C SER A 128 2.54 15.34 -32.25
N ASP A 129 3.09 15.26 -33.47
CA ASP A 129 4.54 15.37 -33.74
C ASP A 129 4.95 16.85 -33.82
N ARG A 130 5.73 17.32 -32.84
CA ARG A 130 6.22 18.70 -32.79
C ARG A 130 7.06 19.11 -34.01
N ARG A 131 7.81 18.20 -34.64
CA ARG A 131 8.62 18.53 -35.83
C ARG A 131 7.73 18.81 -37.03
N ARG A 132 6.73 17.94 -37.27
CA ARG A 132 5.73 18.13 -38.34
C ARG A 132 4.87 19.37 -38.09
N MET A 133 4.46 19.59 -36.85
CA MET A 133 3.68 20.76 -36.45
C MET A 133 4.42 22.07 -36.76
N TRP A 134 5.69 22.19 -36.37
CA TRP A 134 6.49 23.39 -36.68
C TRP A 134 6.78 23.55 -38.17
N LEU A 135 7.01 22.45 -38.90
CA LEU A 135 7.17 22.49 -40.36
C LEU A 135 5.90 23.01 -41.06
N LEU A 136 4.73 22.51 -40.68
CA LEU A 136 3.44 22.93 -41.24
C LEU A 136 3.10 24.39 -40.89
N ILE A 137 3.40 24.84 -39.67
CA ILE A 137 3.29 26.27 -39.29
C ILE A 137 4.27 27.12 -40.11
N GLY A 138 5.51 26.67 -40.30
CA GLY A 138 6.51 27.36 -41.12
C GLY A 138 6.09 27.50 -42.59
N VAL A 139 5.46 26.47 -43.17
CA VAL A 139 4.89 26.52 -44.53
C VAL A 139 3.78 27.56 -44.61
N LEU A 140 2.85 27.61 -43.64
CA LEU A 140 1.81 28.65 -43.60
C LEU A 140 2.42 30.05 -43.46
N CYS A 141 3.37 30.25 -42.53
CA CYS A 141 4.02 31.54 -42.33
C CYS A 141 4.78 32.02 -43.59
N LEU A 142 5.48 31.11 -44.29
CA LEU A 142 6.19 31.43 -45.53
C LEU A 142 5.21 31.80 -46.67
N ALA A 143 4.09 31.09 -46.78
CA ALA A 143 3.04 31.44 -47.74
C ALA A 143 2.42 32.82 -47.44
N THR A 144 2.22 33.16 -46.15
CA THR A 144 1.71 34.49 -45.75
C THR A 144 2.71 35.63 -45.79
N TRP A 145 4.02 35.35 -45.91
CA TRP A 145 5.08 36.38 -46.00
C TRP A 145 5.15 37.00 -47.40
N GLN A 146 4.70 36.28 -48.44
CA GLN A 146 4.75 36.74 -49.85
C GLN A 146 6.12 37.36 -50.26
N PRO A 147 7.24 36.62 -50.13
CA PRO A 147 8.61 37.16 -50.17
C PRO A 147 9.06 37.86 -51.48
N TRP A 148 8.23 37.87 -52.52
CA TRP A 148 8.44 38.66 -53.73
C TRP A 148 8.13 40.16 -53.52
N ASP A 149 7.16 40.51 -52.67
CA ASP A 149 6.90 41.91 -52.30
C ASP A 149 7.57 42.29 -50.98
N TRP A 150 8.87 42.51 -51.07
CA TRP A 150 9.71 42.99 -49.98
C TRP A 150 9.46 44.46 -49.58
N ARG A 151 8.55 45.18 -50.27
CA ARG A 151 8.35 46.62 -50.04
C ARG A 151 7.36 46.91 -48.91
N ASP A 152 6.32 46.09 -48.74
CA ASP A 152 5.42 46.19 -47.59
C ASP A 152 5.81 45.23 -46.46
N LEU A 153 6.83 45.63 -45.70
CA LEU A 153 7.24 44.92 -44.49
C LEU A 153 6.16 44.95 -43.39
N GLY A 154 5.23 45.91 -43.42
CA GLY A 154 4.17 46.06 -42.42
C GLY A 154 3.10 44.97 -42.56
N THR A 155 2.53 44.83 -43.76
CA THR A 155 1.53 43.80 -44.08
C THR A 155 2.11 42.39 -43.90
N ASN A 156 3.32 42.13 -44.38
CA ASN A 156 3.96 40.81 -44.23
C ASN A 156 4.24 40.44 -42.76
N THR A 157 4.59 41.43 -41.93
CA THR A 157 4.71 41.25 -40.47
C THR A 157 3.34 40.97 -39.83
N GLY A 158 2.31 41.73 -40.19
CA GLY A 158 0.94 41.53 -39.73
C GLY A 158 0.38 40.15 -40.07
N ASN A 159 0.55 39.71 -41.30
CA ASN A 159 0.13 38.38 -41.79
C ASN A 159 0.82 37.24 -41.03
N THR A 160 2.12 37.40 -40.72
CA THR A 160 2.89 36.43 -39.93
C THR A 160 2.36 36.33 -38.49
N PHE A 161 2.10 37.46 -37.82
CA PHE A 161 1.45 37.46 -36.50
C PHE A 161 0.02 36.93 -36.53
N GLY A 162 -0.72 37.20 -37.61
CA GLY A 162 -2.04 36.64 -37.89
C GLY A 162 -2.02 35.11 -37.97
N THR A 163 -0.99 34.52 -38.56
CA THR A 163 -0.81 33.05 -38.62
C THR A 163 -0.34 32.46 -37.30
N LEU A 164 0.60 33.13 -36.60
CA LEU A 164 1.16 32.63 -35.34
C LEU A 164 0.17 32.69 -34.17
N THR A 165 -0.72 33.69 -34.11
CA THR A 165 -1.63 33.87 -32.96
C THR A 165 -2.63 32.71 -32.78
N PRO A 166 -3.33 32.23 -33.83
CA PRO A 166 -4.15 31.01 -33.77
C PRO A 166 -3.34 29.74 -33.50
N ALA A 167 -2.08 29.65 -33.96
CA ALA A 167 -1.21 28.52 -33.64
C ALA A 167 -0.85 28.50 -32.14
N CYS A 168 -0.47 29.64 -31.56
CA CYS A 168 -0.27 29.79 -30.12
C CYS A 168 -1.53 29.45 -29.31
N TYR A 169 -2.71 29.87 -29.79
CA TYR A 169 -3.99 29.50 -29.17
C TYR A 169 -4.29 28.00 -29.30
N GLY A 170 -3.97 27.37 -30.43
CA GLY A 170 -4.07 25.92 -30.64
C GLY A 170 -3.17 25.14 -29.67
N LEU A 171 -1.93 25.57 -29.50
CA LEU A 171 -0.99 25.04 -28.52
C LEU A 171 -1.51 25.19 -27.07
N TYR A 172 -2.09 26.35 -26.73
CA TYR A 172 -2.72 26.58 -25.42
C TYR A 172 -3.92 25.66 -25.18
N ILE A 173 -4.79 25.48 -26.17
CA ILE A 173 -5.93 24.56 -26.06
C ILE A 173 -5.46 23.09 -25.97
N ALA A 174 -4.41 22.71 -26.70
CA ALA A 174 -3.81 21.38 -26.60
C ALA A 174 -3.17 21.12 -25.23
N SER A 175 -2.41 22.08 -24.69
CA SER A 175 -1.78 21.94 -23.36
C SER A 175 -2.84 21.96 -22.25
N ARG A 176 -3.84 22.83 -22.33
CA ARG A 176 -4.97 22.89 -21.37
C ARG A 176 -5.79 21.59 -21.37
N ARG A 177 -6.03 20.98 -22.53
CA ARG A 177 -6.68 19.65 -22.62
C ARG A 177 -5.85 18.56 -21.93
N ARG A 178 -4.53 18.51 -22.19
CA ARG A 178 -3.61 17.56 -21.55
C ARG A 178 -3.54 17.75 -20.03
N LEU A 179 -3.51 19.00 -19.57
CA LEU A 179 -3.52 19.34 -18.14
C LEU A 179 -4.83 18.91 -17.46
N ILE A 180 -6.00 19.19 -18.06
CA ILE A 180 -7.29 18.79 -17.52
C ILE A 180 -7.41 17.25 -17.44
N ALA A 181 -6.96 16.53 -18.48
CA ALA A 181 -6.91 15.07 -18.46
C ALA A 181 -6.01 14.54 -17.32
N ALA A 182 -4.77 15.05 -17.22
CA ALA A 182 -3.82 14.64 -16.19
C ALA A 182 -4.29 14.99 -14.76
N LEU A 183 -5.04 16.09 -14.57
CA LEU A 183 -5.69 16.42 -13.29
C LEU A 183 -6.84 15.47 -12.99
N GLY A 184 -7.66 15.11 -13.97
CA GLY A 184 -8.73 14.12 -13.83
C GLY A 184 -8.19 12.75 -13.41
N GLU A 185 -7.17 12.22 -14.11
CA GLU A 185 -6.55 10.96 -13.71
C GLU A 185 -5.87 11.01 -12.33
N ARG A 186 -5.35 12.18 -11.92
CA ARG A 186 -4.78 12.36 -10.57
C ARG A 186 -5.86 12.37 -9.50
N ALA A 187 -7.00 13.01 -9.75
CA ALA A 187 -8.15 12.96 -8.86
C ALA A 187 -8.65 11.52 -8.71
N GLU A 188 -8.87 10.78 -9.80
CA GLU A 188 -9.30 9.38 -9.73
C GLU A 188 -8.31 8.45 -9.00
N ARG A 189 -6.99 8.70 -9.13
CA ARG A 189 -5.98 7.96 -8.36
C ARG A 189 -6.08 8.30 -6.87
N ALA A 190 -6.18 9.58 -6.52
CA ALA A 190 -6.30 10.03 -5.13
C ALA A 190 -7.60 9.55 -4.46
N GLU A 191 -8.72 9.51 -5.18
CA GLU A 191 -10.00 8.95 -4.71
C GLU A 191 -9.84 7.46 -4.36
N ARG A 192 -9.33 6.64 -5.28
CA ARG A 192 -9.09 5.20 -5.04
C ARG A 192 -8.13 4.94 -3.88
N GLU A 193 -7.06 5.73 -3.75
CA GLU A 193 -6.15 5.60 -2.61
C GLU A 193 -6.79 6.04 -1.28
N GLN A 194 -7.73 6.98 -1.28
CA GLN A 194 -8.48 7.36 -0.07
C GLN A 194 -9.49 6.27 0.32
N GLU A 195 -10.15 5.64 -0.65
CA GLU A 195 -11.04 4.49 -0.40
C GLU A 195 -10.26 3.33 0.24
N LEU A 196 -9.14 2.92 -0.36
CA LEU A 196 -8.28 1.85 0.18
C LEU A 196 -7.75 2.17 1.60
N ARG A 197 -7.28 3.39 1.85
CA ARG A 197 -6.83 3.81 3.20
C ARG A 197 -7.98 3.82 4.21
N ALA A 198 -9.19 4.17 3.79
CA ALA A 198 -10.38 4.18 4.65
C ALA A 198 -10.93 2.77 4.91
N GLU A 199 -10.64 1.79 4.04
CA GLU A 199 -10.93 0.38 4.26
C GLU A 199 -9.90 -0.24 5.23
N GLN A 200 -8.59 -0.05 4.97
CA GLN A 200 -7.51 -0.49 5.86
C GLN A 200 -7.69 0.04 7.31
N ALA A 201 -7.96 1.34 7.48
CA ALA A 201 -8.18 1.93 8.80
C ALA A 201 -9.44 1.40 9.53
N ARG A 202 -10.43 0.84 8.79
CA ARG A 202 -11.59 0.15 9.40
C ARG A 202 -11.24 -1.27 9.82
N GLU A 203 -10.40 -1.97 9.08
CA GLU A 203 -9.93 -3.31 9.43
C GLU A 203 -9.00 -3.25 10.65
N GLU A 204 -8.04 -2.34 10.66
CA GLU A 204 -7.16 -2.06 11.80
C GLU A 204 -7.95 -1.74 13.08
N GLU A 205 -8.92 -0.81 13.03
CA GLU A 205 -9.74 -0.47 14.19
C GLU A 205 -10.70 -1.61 14.58
N ARG A 206 -11.24 -2.39 13.64
CA ARG A 206 -12.08 -3.56 13.97
C ARG A 206 -11.28 -4.64 14.70
N ASP A 207 -10.07 -4.92 14.24
CA ASP A 207 -9.23 -5.96 14.81
C ASP A 207 -8.65 -5.52 16.17
N ARG A 208 -8.34 -4.22 16.32
CA ARG A 208 -8.07 -3.60 17.63
C ARG A 208 -9.26 -3.72 18.59
N LEU A 209 -10.46 -3.36 18.15
CA LEU A 209 -11.68 -3.48 18.96
C LEU A 209 -11.94 -4.94 19.36
N ALA A 210 -11.62 -5.93 18.53
CA ALA A 210 -11.70 -7.33 18.89
C ALA A 210 -10.72 -7.70 20.02
N GLY A 211 -9.50 -7.15 20.01
CA GLY A 211 -8.53 -7.28 21.10
C GLY A 211 -9.02 -6.61 22.40
N ASP A 212 -9.35 -5.32 22.35
CA ASP A 212 -9.83 -4.55 23.50
C ASP A 212 -11.08 -5.21 24.14
N MET A 213 -12.00 -5.76 23.33
CA MET A 213 -13.15 -6.51 23.84
C MET A 213 -12.76 -7.85 24.47
N HIS A 214 -11.81 -8.60 23.88
CA HIS A 214 -11.36 -9.88 24.45
C HIS A 214 -10.72 -9.69 25.83
N ASP A 215 -9.86 -8.69 26.00
CA ASP A 215 -9.17 -8.44 27.27
C ASP A 215 -10.15 -7.98 28.36
N ILE A 216 -11.08 -7.07 28.02
CA ILE A 216 -12.10 -6.59 28.96
C ILE A 216 -13.03 -7.74 29.40
N VAL A 217 -13.45 -8.62 28.47
CA VAL A 217 -14.30 -9.78 28.81
C VAL A 217 -13.51 -10.81 29.63
N THR A 218 -12.29 -11.16 29.21
CA THR A 218 -11.41 -12.12 29.89
C THR A 218 -11.12 -11.67 31.32
N HIS A 219 -10.81 -10.39 31.54
CA HIS A 219 -10.60 -9.84 32.87
C HIS A 219 -11.86 -9.93 33.74
N ARG A 220 -13.03 -9.53 33.21
CA ARG A 220 -14.31 -9.55 33.96
C ARG A 220 -14.73 -10.96 34.35
N VAL A 221 -14.65 -11.94 33.44
CA VAL A 221 -15.01 -13.33 33.76
C VAL A 221 -13.99 -13.95 34.73
N SER A 222 -12.70 -13.58 34.63
CA SER A 222 -11.68 -14.01 35.60
C SER A 222 -11.98 -13.50 37.02
N LEU A 223 -12.45 -12.25 37.16
CA LEU A 223 -12.91 -11.72 38.45
C LEU A 223 -14.18 -12.44 38.97
N MET A 224 -15.12 -12.80 38.09
CA MET A 224 -16.30 -13.59 38.48
C MET A 224 -15.90 -14.99 38.98
N VAL A 225 -14.94 -15.67 38.33
CA VAL A 225 -14.40 -16.96 38.77
C VAL A 225 -13.69 -16.84 40.13
N LEU A 226 -12.94 -15.76 40.36
CA LEU A 226 -12.31 -15.46 41.64
C LEU A 226 -13.33 -15.23 42.76
N GLN A 227 -14.39 -14.45 42.49
CA GLN A 227 -15.49 -14.21 43.43
C GLN A 227 -16.28 -15.48 43.73
N ALA A 228 -16.55 -16.32 42.72
CA ALA A 228 -17.17 -17.63 42.90
C ALA A 228 -16.32 -18.54 43.80
N GLY A 229 -15.00 -18.59 43.57
CA GLY A 229 -14.06 -19.29 44.45
C GLY A 229 -14.07 -18.79 45.90
N ALA A 230 -14.17 -17.47 46.10
CA ALA A 230 -14.24 -16.83 47.41
C ALA A 230 -15.61 -16.99 48.12
N MET A 231 -16.71 -17.13 47.38
CA MET A 231 -18.01 -17.53 47.94
C MET A 231 -17.97 -19.00 48.38
N ARG A 232 -17.44 -19.89 47.53
CA ARG A 232 -17.32 -21.33 47.82
C ARG A 232 -16.48 -21.62 49.07
N SER A 233 -15.45 -20.83 49.37
CA SER A 233 -14.63 -20.97 50.59
C SER A 233 -15.24 -20.32 51.85
N ARG A 234 -16.34 -19.57 51.72
CA ARG A 234 -17.06 -18.92 52.83
C ARG A 234 -18.48 -19.48 53.04
N ALA A 235 -18.95 -20.35 52.14
CA ALA A 235 -20.26 -20.99 52.23
C ALA A 235 -20.34 -21.94 53.43
N VAL A 236 -21.34 -21.72 54.29
CA VAL A 236 -21.63 -22.56 55.46
C VAL A 236 -22.59 -23.70 55.10
N ASP A 237 -23.49 -23.47 54.16
CA ASP A 237 -24.45 -24.46 53.68
C ASP A 237 -24.02 -25.13 52.36
N ASP A 238 -24.54 -26.33 52.14
CA ASP A 238 -24.11 -27.16 51.01
C ASP A 238 -24.72 -26.75 49.66
N ALA A 239 -25.80 -25.96 49.64
CA ALA A 239 -26.42 -25.48 48.42
C ALA A 239 -25.62 -24.31 47.83
N THR A 240 -25.30 -23.30 48.64
CA THR A 240 -24.41 -22.18 48.27
C THR A 240 -23.04 -22.70 47.84
N ARG A 241 -22.50 -23.71 48.54
CA ARG A 241 -21.20 -24.33 48.21
C ARG A 241 -21.18 -24.99 46.83
N ARG A 242 -22.29 -25.62 46.41
CA ARG A 242 -22.44 -26.22 45.07
C ARG A 242 -22.67 -25.15 44.00
N ALA A 243 -23.63 -24.24 44.23
CA ALA A 243 -23.93 -23.14 43.29
C ALA A 243 -22.70 -22.27 42.99
N ALA A 244 -21.84 -22.00 43.99
CA ALA A 244 -20.59 -21.28 43.78
C ALA A 244 -19.54 -22.07 42.98
N GLU A 245 -19.54 -23.40 43.05
CA GLU A 245 -18.67 -24.26 42.25
C GLU A 245 -19.18 -24.37 40.80
N ASP A 246 -20.50 -24.44 40.57
CA ASP A 246 -21.11 -24.40 39.24
C ASP A 246 -20.85 -23.06 38.53
N LEU A 247 -20.92 -21.95 39.27
CA LEU A 247 -20.59 -20.62 38.74
C LEU A 247 -19.09 -20.53 38.38
N ARG A 248 -18.22 -21.13 39.21
CA ARG A 248 -16.77 -21.18 39.00
C ARG A 248 -16.40 -22.02 37.78
N SER A 249 -16.99 -23.21 37.63
CA SER A 249 -16.73 -24.14 36.52
C SER A 249 -17.22 -23.57 35.20
N THR A 250 -18.44 -23.00 35.17
CA THR A 250 -19.01 -22.31 33.99
C THR A 250 -18.12 -21.14 33.55
N GLY A 251 -17.66 -20.31 34.50
CA GLY A 251 -16.75 -19.20 34.20
C GLY A 251 -15.38 -19.67 33.67
N CYS A 252 -14.83 -20.77 34.22
CA CYS A 252 -13.61 -21.39 33.70
C CYS A 252 -13.79 -21.94 32.27
N GLN A 253 -14.95 -22.54 31.96
CA GLN A 253 -15.26 -23.05 30.61
C GLN A 253 -15.38 -21.90 29.60
N ALA A 254 -16.15 -20.85 29.91
CA ALA A 254 -16.29 -19.68 29.05
C ALA A 254 -14.92 -19.00 28.76
N LEU A 255 -14.03 -18.94 29.76
CA LEU A 255 -12.66 -18.45 29.63
C LEU A 255 -11.74 -19.33 28.77
N ALA A 256 -12.09 -20.59 28.54
CA ALA A 256 -11.37 -21.49 27.64
C ALA A 256 -11.90 -21.32 26.20
N GLU A 257 -13.22 -21.35 26.03
CA GLU A 257 -13.91 -21.19 24.73
C GLU A 257 -13.56 -19.83 24.07
N LEU A 258 -13.58 -18.74 24.84
CA LEU A 258 -13.16 -17.41 24.35
C LEU A 258 -11.70 -17.37 23.88
N ARG A 259 -10.81 -18.13 24.52
CA ARG A 259 -9.38 -18.19 24.18
C ARG A 259 -9.12 -19.02 22.92
N ASP A 260 -9.87 -20.09 22.73
CA ASP A 260 -9.76 -20.93 21.54
C ASP A 260 -10.27 -20.17 20.30
N LEU A 261 -11.40 -19.45 20.42
CA LEU A 261 -11.93 -18.57 19.37
C LEU A 261 -10.93 -17.47 18.95
N VAL A 262 -10.31 -16.79 19.92
CA VAL A 262 -9.29 -15.76 19.61
C VAL A 262 -8.00 -16.39 19.07
N SER A 263 -7.62 -17.60 19.51
CA SER A 263 -6.49 -18.33 18.90
C SER A 263 -6.73 -18.65 17.42
N VAL A 264 -7.98 -18.93 17.01
CA VAL A 264 -8.34 -19.17 15.60
C VAL A 264 -8.25 -17.86 14.79
N LEU A 265 -8.78 -16.75 15.30
CA LEU A 265 -8.69 -15.45 14.63
C LEU A 265 -7.22 -15.01 14.47
N ARG A 266 -6.41 -15.12 15.52
CA ARG A 266 -4.99 -14.74 15.49
C ARG A 266 -4.18 -15.58 14.49
N THR A 267 -4.47 -16.88 14.37
CA THR A 267 -3.80 -17.75 13.38
C THR A 267 -4.32 -17.63 11.94
N ALA A 268 -5.43 -16.92 11.72
CA ALA A 268 -5.81 -16.43 10.39
C ALA A 268 -5.00 -15.17 10.05
N GLN A 269 -4.94 -14.20 10.97
CA GLN A 269 -4.24 -12.92 10.80
C GLN A 269 -2.71 -13.10 10.60
N GLU A 270 -2.09 -14.06 11.30
CA GLU A 270 -0.68 -14.43 11.14
C GLU A 270 -0.32 -15.02 9.76
N ARG A 271 -1.30 -15.31 8.88
CA ARG A 271 -1.03 -15.82 7.52
C ARG A 271 -0.75 -14.72 6.49
N ASP A 272 -1.42 -13.57 6.59
CA ASP A 272 -1.20 -12.44 5.68
C ASP A 272 -0.06 -11.52 6.15
N ALA A 273 0.26 -11.54 7.45
CA ALA A 273 1.32 -10.73 8.06
C ALA A 273 2.75 -11.26 7.78
N ARG A 274 3.10 -11.43 6.50
CA ARG A 274 4.49 -11.52 5.99
C ARG A 274 5.37 -12.53 6.75
N ALA A 275 4.91 -13.77 6.85
CA ALA A 275 5.54 -14.82 7.64
C ALA A 275 7.08 -14.89 7.45
N PRO A 276 7.87 -14.89 8.54
CA PRO A 276 9.25 -15.36 8.50
C PRO A 276 9.30 -16.78 7.91
N VAL A 277 10.40 -17.15 7.25
CA VAL A 277 10.58 -18.52 6.76
C VAL A 277 10.55 -19.47 7.96
N GLU A 278 9.44 -20.16 8.16
CA GLU A 278 9.28 -21.04 9.32
C GLU A 278 10.36 -22.12 9.29
N PRO A 279 11.13 -22.31 10.39
CA PRO A 279 12.24 -23.23 10.39
C PRO A 279 11.71 -24.65 10.15
N ALA A 280 12.22 -25.31 9.11
CA ALA A 280 11.81 -26.67 8.76
C ALA A 280 12.27 -27.72 9.79
N VAL A 281 13.08 -27.32 10.76
CA VAL A 281 13.68 -28.16 11.81
C VAL A 281 13.31 -27.57 13.17
N LEU A 282 13.09 -28.44 14.16
CA LEU A 282 12.97 -28.02 15.56
C LEU A 282 14.31 -27.47 16.05
N ASP A 283 14.34 -26.18 16.38
CA ASP A 283 15.33 -25.63 17.30
C ASP A 283 14.72 -25.53 18.70
N ALA A 284 15.40 -26.11 19.68
CA ALA A 284 15.03 -26.08 21.09
C ALA A 284 16.11 -25.40 21.96
N SER A 285 17.20 -24.91 21.36
CA SER A 285 18.33 -24.30 22.07
C SER A 285 17.90 -23.06 22.86
N ALA A 286 17.25 -22.10 22.21
CA ALA A 286 16.75 -20.87 22.84
C ALA A 286 15.83 -21.14 24.05
N LEU A 287 14.86 -22.06 23.94
CA LEU A 287 13.98 -22.44 25.06
C LEU A 287 14.74 -22.99 26.26
N VAL A 288 15.82 -23.75 26.00
CA VAL A 288 16.68 -24.36 27.03
C VAL A 288 17.60 -23.31 27.64
N GLU A 289 18.14 -22.38 26.86
CA GLU A 289 18.94 -21.25 27.35
C GLU A 289 18.11 -20.26 28.17
N GLU A 290 16.89 -19.92 27.75
CA GLU A 290 15.93 -19.12 28.51
C GLU A 290 15.57 -19.80 29.85
N SER A 291 15.33 -21.12 29.84
CA SER A 291 15.01 -21.89 31.05
C SER A 291 16.20 -22.01 32.00
N ALA A 292 17.42 -22.12 31.47
CA ALA A 292 18.66 -22.09 32.25
C ALA A 292 18.90 -20.71 32.88
N ALA A 293 18.67 -19.62 32.14
CA ALA A 293 18.71 -18.26 32.66
C ALA A 293 17.63 -18.02 33.74
N ALA A 294 16.47 -18.67 33.63
CA ALA A 294 15.42 -18.70 34.65
C ALA A 294 15.71 -19.65 35.85
N GLY A 295 16.91 -20.21 35.94
CA GLY A 295 17.37 -20.97 37.12
C GLY A 295 16.96 -22.45 37.17
N VAL A 296 16.61 -23.05 36.02
CA VAL A 296 16.40 -24.50 35.89
C VAL A 296 17.69 -25.16 35.41
N ASP A 297 18.20 -26.18 36.11
CA ASP A 297 19.34 -26.97 35.60
C ASP A 297 18.85 -27.91 34.50
N VAL A 298 18.93 -27.46 33.26
CA VAL A 298 18.41 -28.15 32.07
C VAL A 298 19.51 -28.54 31.09
N ARG A 299 19.43 -29.76 30.58
CA ARG A 299 20.29 -30.28 29.51
C ARG A 299 19.48 -30.66 28.28
N LEU A 300 19.89 -30.14 27.13
CA LEU A 300 19.44 -30.60 25.82
C LEU A 300 20.37 -31.72 25.31
N GLU A 301 19.80 -32.84 24.90
CA GLU A 301 20.47 -33.96 24.25
C GLU A 301 19.76 -34.19 22.90
N VAL A 302 20.52 -34.19 21.80
CA VAL A 302 19.97 -34.38 20.44
C VAL A 302 20.60 -35.63 19.82
N GLU A 303 19.75 -36.54 19.36
CA GLU A 303 20.15 -37.81 18.74
C GLU A 303 19.61 -37.93 17.31
N GLY A 304 20.44 -38.46 16.41
CA GLY A 304 20.11 -38.60 14.99
C GLY A 304 20.25 -37.29 14.20
N THR A 305 20.19 -37.39 12.88
CA THR A 305 20.24 -36.23 11.98
C THR A 305 18.92 -35.49 11.97
N ALA A 306 18.91 -34.20 12.27
CA ALA A 306 17.74 -33.35 12.08
C ALA A 306 17.26 -33.40 10.62
N ARG A 307 15.94 -33.54 10.41
CA ARG A 307 15.31 -33.60 9.09
C ARG A 307 14.19 -32.57 8.97
N PRO A 308 13.93 -32.03 7.76
CA PRO A 308 12.76 -31.19 7.50
C PRO A 308 11.45 -31.89 7.90
N ALA A 309 10.63 -31.21 8.70
CA ALA A 309 9.30 -31.61 9.10
C ALA A 309 8.26 -30.59 8.60
N SER A 310 6.97 -30.95 8.62
CA SER A 310 5.93 -29.96 8.34
C SER A 310 5.92 -28.86 9.42
N PRO A 311 5.61 -27.59 9.10
CA PRO A 311 5.57 -26.53 10.11
C PRO A 311 4.57 -26.80 11.26
N VAL A 312 3.53 -27.60 11.00
CA VAL A 312 2.59 -28.08 12.04
C VAL A 312 3.30 -28.98 13.05
N VAL A 313 4.16 -29.89 12.59
CA VAL A 313 4.99 -30.75 13.44
C VAL A 313 6.04 -29.93 14.19
N VAL A 314 6.75 -29.01 13.52
CA VAL A 314 7.77 -28.16 14.18
C VAL A 314 7.16 -27.29 15.29
N ARG A 315 6.04 -26.60 15.02
CA ARG A 315 5.34 -25.80 16.05
C ARG A 315 4.81 -26.65 17.20
N THR A 316 4.34 -27.87 16.93
CA THR A 316 3.84 -28.79 17.96
C THR A 316 5.00 -29.30 18.82
N ALA A 317 6.13 -29.67 18.20
CA ALA A 317 7.37 -30.06 18.86
C ALA A 317 7.93 -28.95 19.77
N TYR A 318 8.03 -27.72 19.27
CA TYR A 318 8.48 -26.56 20.03
C TYR A 318 7.59 -26.32 21.25
N ARG A 319 6.27 -26.37 21.07
CA ARG A 319 5.29 -26.17 22.14
C ARG A 319 5.31 -27.29 23.19
N VAL A 320 5.63 -28.53 22.82
CA VAL A 320 5.88 -29.62 23.77
C VAL A 320 7.06 -29.28 24.69
N VAL A 321 8.20 -28.85 24.13
CA VAL A 321 9.37 -28.47 24.93
C VAL A 321 9.06 -27.27 25.83
N GLN A 322 8.47 -26.21 25.27
CA GLN A 322 8.11 -24.99 26.00
C GLN A 322 7.17 -25.25 27.18
N GLU A 323 6.06 -25.99 26.96
CA GLU A 323 5.08 -26.33 27.99
C GLU A 323 5.68 -27.27 29.04
N SER A 324 6.56 -28.20 28.64
CA SER A 324 7.27 -29.08 29.58
C SER A 324 8.18 -28.30 30.53
N LEU A 325 9.03 -27.41 30.00
CA LEU A 325 9.93 -26.57 30.80
C LEU A 325 9.14 -25.60 31.70
N THR A 326 8.05 -25.04 31.18
CA THR A 326 7.09 -24.23 31.96
C THR A 326 6.48 -25.01 33.12
N ASN A 327 6.16 -26.30 32.93
CA ASN A 327 5.59 -27.13 33.98
C ASN A 327 6.64 -27.59 35.01
N VAL A 328 7.90 -27.81 34.62
CA VAL A 328 9.00 -27.97 35.61
C VAL A 328 9.12 -26.70 36.47
N HIS A 329 9.15 -25.51 35.86
CA HIS A 329 9.32 -24.25 36.59
C HIS A 329 8.21 -24.04 37.65
N LYS A 330 6.97 -24.47 37.37
CA LYS A 330 5.83 -24.40 38.29
C LYS A 330 5.78 -25.51 39.35
N HIS A 331 6.15 -26.74 38.99
CA HIS A 331 5.82 -27.94 39.79
C HIS A 331 7.03 -28.73 40.29
N ALA A 332 8.22 -28.49 39.75
CA ALA A 332 9.46 -29.17 40.14
C ALA A 332 10.63 -28.18 40.35
N PRO A 333 10.49 -27.14 41.21
CA PRO A 333 11.51 -26.12 41.37
C PRO A 333 12.84 -26.68 41.91
N GLY A 334 13.91 -26.42 41.17
CA GLY A 334 15.26 -26.92 41.49
C GLY A 334 15.48 -28.41 41.17
N ALA A 335 14.58 -29.06 40.42
CA ALA A 335 14.87 -30.36 39.82
C ALA A 335 15.86 -30.21 38.64
N PHE A 336 16.67 -31.24 38.40
CA PHE A 336 17.44 -31.37 37.15
C PHE A 336 16.51 -31.84 36.02
N VAL A 337 16.65 -31.26 34.83
CA VAL A 337 15.87 -31.57 33.63
C VAL A 337 16.77 -32.07 32.51
N ARG A 338 16.32 -33.11 31.82
CA ARG A 338 16.85 -33.51 30.51
C ARG A 338 15.74 -33.44 29.47
N VAL A 339 16.00 -32.70 28.40
CA VAL A 339 15.22 -32.67 27.17
C VAL A 339 15.97 -33.50 26.13
N LEU A 340 15.42 -34.66 25.74
CA LEU A 340 15.97 -35.51 24.69
C LEU A 340 15.14 -35.33 23.41
N VAL A 341 15.79 -34.92 22.33
CA VAL A 341 15.20 -34.83 20.99
C VAL A 341 15.84 -35.91 20.11
N ARG A 342 15.06 -36.90 19.68
CA ARG A 342 15.53 -38.01 18.84
C ARG A 342 14.86 -37.96 17.47
N HIS A 343 15.67 -37.84 16.44
CA HIS A 343 15.25 -37.95 15.04
C HIS A 343 15.43 -39.39 14.55
N THR A 344 14.39 -39.95 13.92
CA THR A 344 14.40 -41.30 13.32
C THR A 344 13.77 -41.27 11.93
N ASP A 345 13.76 -42.41 11.22
CA ASP A 345 13.10 -42.54 9.93
C ASP A 345 11.57 -42.45 10.06
N GLY A 346 11.05 -41.23 9.95
CA GLY A 346 9.61 -40.95 9.94
C GLY A 346 9.00 -40.57 11.28
N GLU A 347 9.76 -40.53 12.38
CA GLU A 347 9.31 -40.04 13.70
C GLU A 347 10.31 -39.05 14.31
N LEU A 348 9.78 -37.94 14.83
CA LEU A 348 10.44 -37.02 15.74
C LEU A 348 9.92 -37.32 17.15
N ARG A 349 10.82 -37.75 18.04
CA ARG A 349 10.49 -38.08 19.42
C ARG A 349 11.12 -37.08 20.38
N ILE A 350 10.33 -36.62 21.33
CA ILE A 350 10.73 -35.67 22.37
C ILE A 350 10.41 -36.30 23.71
N THR A 351 11.43 -36.55 24.51
CA THR A 351 11.28 -37.09 25.87
C THR A 351 11.84 -36.07 26.86
N VAL A 352 11.00 -35.52 27.73
CA VAL A 352 11.40 -34.58 28.78
C VAL A 352 11.26 -35.28 30.13
N THR A 353 12.36 -35.33 30.89
CA THR A 353 12.40 -35.94 32.24
C THR A 353 12.98 -34.97 33.24
N ASN A 354 12.31 -34.77 34.37
CA ASN A 354 12.87 -34.06 35.52
C ASN A 354 13.00 -34.98 36.75
N THR A 355 13.96 -34.70 37.63
CA THR A 355 14.07 -35.34 38.95
C THR A 355 12.95 -34.88 39.90
N ALA A 356 12.87 -35.46 41.09
CA ALA A 356 12.08 -34.91 42.18
C ALA A 356 12.46 -33.44 42.47
N PRO A 357 11.50 -32.59 42.92
CA PRO A 357 11.78 -31.23 43.37
C PRO A 357 12.74 -31.20 44.56
N THR A 358 13.67 -30.23 44.56
CA THR A 358 14.61 -29.98 45.68
C THR A 358 14.14 -28.83 46.59
N ARG A 359 13.08 -28.13 46.20
CA ARG A 359 12.37 -27.10 46.99
C ARG A 359 10.87 -27.41 46.98
N PRO A 360 10.10 -27.06 48.03
CA PRO A 360 8.65 -27.17 47.98
C PRO A 360 8.10 -26.32 46.82
N PRO A 361 7.05 -26.76 46.11
CA PRO A 361 6.37 -25.93 45.12
C PRO A 361 5.73 -24.73 45.81
N GLU A 362 5.90 -23.54 45.24
CA GLU A 362 5.48 -22.27 45.85
C GLU A 362 3.94 -22.11 45.94
N ILE A 363 3.19 -23.01 45.29
CA ILE A 363 1.72 -23.06 45.35
C ILE A 363 1.24 -24.51 45.34
N GLU A 364 0.48 -24.92 46.36
CA GLU A 364 -0.30 -26.18 46.37
C GLU A 364 -1.56 -26.07 45.48
N LEU A 365 -1.35 -25.90 44.16
CA LEU A 365 -2.43 -25.92 43.18
C LEU A 365 -2.86 -27.35 42.85
N GLY A 366 -4.07 -27.71 43.25
CA GLY A 366 -4.73 -28.94 42.82
C GLY A 366 -4.75 -29.05 41.28
N ALA A 367 -4.46 -30.27 40.79
CA ALA A 367 -4.01 -30.57 39.42
C ALA A 367 -4.65 -29.73 38.28
N GLY A 368 -3.96 -28.65 37.88
CA GLY A 368 -4.31 -27.80 36.74
C GLY A 368 -3.94 -28.41 35.38
N GLY A 369 -4.42 -29.64 35.09
CA GLY A 369 -3.96 -30.47 33.96
C GLY A 369 -4.27 -29.98 32.53
N THR A 370 -4.74 -28.74 32.34
CA THR A 370 -5.19 -28.22 31.04
C THR A 370 -4.08 -28.15 29.99
N GLY A 371 -2.84 -27.83 30.39
CA GLY A 371 -1.68 -27.81 29.49
C GLY A 371 -1.37 -29.18 28.89
N LEU A 372 -1.30 -30.23 29.72
CA LEU A 372 -1.03 -31.60 29.29
C LEU A 372 -2.15 -32.17 28.40
N VAL A 373 -3.42 -31.89 28.73
CA VAL A 373 -4.57 -32.27 27.88
C VAL A 373 -4.52 -31.54 26.53
N GLY A 374 -4.11 -30.27 26.51
CA GLY A 374 -3.92 -29.49 25.29
C GLY A 374 -2.77 -30.00 24.40
N LEU A 375 -1.67 -30.48 24.99
CA LEU A 375 -0.59 -31.16 24.26
C LEU A 375 -1.06 -32.49 23.68
N HIS A 376 -1.68 -33.34 24.52
CA HIS A 376 -2.16 -34.67 24.15
C HIS A 376 -3.04 -34.63 22.89
N ARG A 377 -4.11 -33.82 22.93
CA ARG A 377 -5.06 -33.67 21.82
C ARG A 377 -4.40 -33.11 20.55
N ARG A 378 -3.42 -32.21 20.70
CA ARG A 378 -2.68 -31.62 19.56
C ARG A 378 -1.75 -32.63 18.89
N ILE A 379 -1.12 -33.50 19.66
CA ILE A 379 -0.23 -34.56 19.16
C ILE A 379 -1.04 -35.64 18.43
N GLU A 380 -2.18 -36.05 18.99
CA GLU A 380 -3.12 -36.98 18.31
C GLU A 380 -3.62 -36.41 16.97
N LEU A 381 -3.96 -35.12 16.91
CA LEU A 381 -4.34 -34.43 15.66
C LEU A 381 -3.21 -34.37 14.62
N THR A 382 -1.95 -34.63 15.01
CA THR A 382 -0.81 -34.81 14.08
C THR A 382 -0.46 -36.27 13.80
N GLY A 383 -1.33 -37.22 14.17
CA GLY A 383 -1.08 -38.66 14.02
C GLY A 383 0.02 -39.18 14.95
N GLY A 384 0.35 -38.43 15.99
CA GLY A 384 1.38 -38.76 16.98
C GLY A 384 0.83 -39.46 18.23
N THR A 385 1.73 -39.84 19.13
CA THR A 385 1.37 -40.40 20.45
C THR A 385 1.97 -39.59 21.58
N PHE A 386 1.23 -39.42 22.67
CA PHE A 386 1.64 -38.67 23.85
C PHE A 386 1.47 -39.50 25.12
N ARG A 387 2.42 -39.40 26.04
CA ARG A 387 2.33 -39.91 27.42
C ARG A 387 2.95 -38.90 28.37
N ALA A 388 2.35 -38.73 29.55
CA ALA A 388 2.88 -37.91 30.62
C ALA A 388 2.53 -38.55 31.98
N GLY A 389 3.46 -38.57 32.93
CA GLY A 389 3.20 -39.15 34.24
C GLY A 389 4.38 -39.10 35.23
N PRO A 390 4.12 -39.36 36.52
CA PRO A 390 5.16 -39.43 37.54
C PRO A 390 6.06 -40.64 37.34
N ARG A 391 7.33 -40.50 37.72
CA ARG A 391 8.36 -41.55 37.72
C ARG A 391 8.50 -42.15 39.12
N SER A 392 9.02 -43.38 39.20
CA SER A 392 9.28 -44.07 40.48
C SER A 392 10.40 -43.45 41.32
N ASP A 393 11.20 -42.55 40.74
CA ASP A 393 12.23 -41.75 41.42
C ASP A 393 11.69 -40.41 41.97
N GLY A 394 10.38 -40.22 41.98
CA GLY A 394 9.72 -38.96 42.39
C GLY A 394 9.80 -37.85 41.34
N GLY A 395 10.43 -38.11 40.19
CA GLY A 395 10.43 -37.23 39.04
C GLY A 395 9.15 -37.27 38.22
N PHE A 396 9.17 -36.63 37.05
CA PHE A 396 8.10 -36.68 36.06
C PHE A 396 8.68 -36.92 34.66
N GLU A 397 7.91 -37.57 33.80
CA GLU A 397 8.28 -37.88 32.42
C GLU A 397 7.17 -37.49 31.45
N LEU A 398 7.57 -36.96 30.30
CA LEU A 398 6.72 -36.69 29.16
C LEU A 398 7.38 -37.28 27.91
N ASP A 399 6.66 -38.15 27.19
CA ASP A 399 7.09 -38.78 25.95
C ASP A 399 6.11 -38.40 24.83
N ALA A 400 6.58 -37.57 23.89
CA ALA A 400 5.83 -37.15 22.72
C ALA A 400 6.47 -37.71 21.45
N ARG A 401 5.66 -38.22 20.53
CA ARG A 401 6.08 -38.74 19.23
C ARG A 401 5.24 -38.12 18.14
N LEU A 402 5.91 -37.61 17.12
CA LEU A 402 5.29 -36.87 16.01
C LEU A 402 5.73 -37.51 14.70
N SER A 403 4.78 -37.87 13.83
CA SER A 403 5.13 -38.40 12.52
C SER A 403 5.75 -37.29 11.66
N VAL A 404 6.88 -37.60 11.04
CA VAL A 404 7.59 -36.78 10.06
C VAL A 404 7.40 -37.37 8.65
N GLY A 405 6.25 -38.03 8.43
CA GLY A 405 5.86 -38.55 7.12
C GLY A 405 5.92 -37.44 6.07
N ALA A 406 6.52 -37.74 4.91
CA ALA A 406 6.76 -36.76 3.86
C ALA A 406 5.45 -36.08 3.45
N GLY A 407 5.42 -34.74 3.55
CA GLY A 407 4.26 -33.90 3.25
C GLY A 407 3.95 -33.78 1.75
N THR A 408 3.90 -34.89 1.02
CA THR A 408 3.38 -34.94 -0.35
C THR A 408 1.87 -34.76 -0.32
N ALA A 409 1.43 -33.51 -0.12
CA ALA A 409 0.10 -33.09 -0.49
C ALA A 409 -0.06 -33.37 -1.99
N SER A 410 -0.84 -34.41 -2.32
CA SER A 410 -1.08 -34.81 -3.70
C SER A 410 -1.95 -33.75 -4.38
N VAL A 411 -1.28 -32.74 -4.95
CA VAL A 411 -1.92 -31.81 -5.87
C VAL A 411 -2.26 -32.60 -7.13
N VAL A 412 -3.52 -33.00 -7.23
CA VAL A 412 -4.09 -33.59 -8.45
C VAL A 412 -4.10 -32.50 -9.53
N SER A 413 -2.97 -32.36 -10.21
CA SER A 413 -2.80 -31.45 -11.34
C SER A 413 -3.53 -32.03 -12.56
N GLY A 414 -4.84 -31.83 -12.59
CA GLY A 414 -5.70 -32.19 -13.71
C GLY A 414 -5.48 -31.26 -14.91
N ALA A 415 -4.32 -31.38 -15.57
CA ALA A 415 -4.09 -30.78 -16.88
C ALA A 415 -4.64 -31.72 -17.97
N PRO A 416 -5.48 -31.24 -18.91
CA PRO A 416 -5.94 -32.05 -20.03
C PRO A 416 -4.78 -32.36 -20.98
N GLY A 417 -4.59 -33.63 -21.33
CA GLY A 417 -3.50 -34.07 -22.20
C GLY A 417 -3.69 -33.67 -23.66
N ASP A 418 -2.60 -33.27 -24.32
CA ASP A 418 -2.53 -33.02 -25.76
C ASP A 418 -2.43 -34.37 -26.50
N PRO A 419 -3.41 -34.75 -27.36
CA PRO A 419 -3.54 -36.11 -27.86
C PRO A 419 -2.71 -36.40 -29.12
N ASN A 420 -1.43 -36.03 -29.18
CA ASN A 420 -0.60 -36.29 -30.37
C ASN A 420 0.93 -36.39 -30.18
N GLU A 421 1.43 -37.38 -29.43
CA GLU A 421 2.81 -37.85 -29.62
C GLU A 421 2.94 -39.39 -29.41
N PRO A 422 3.59 -40.15 -30.32
CA PRO A 422 3.53 -41.61 -30.32
C PRO A 422 4.60 -42.27 -29.42
N SER A 423 4.19 -43.30 -28.68
CA SER A 423 5.06 -44.09 -27.80
C SER A 423 6.28 -44.70 -28.48
N ARG A 424 7.44 -44.66 -27.80
CA ARG A 424 8.62 -45.49 -28.14
C ARG A 424 9.11 -46.26 -26.91
N SER A 425 9.28 -47.56 -27.08
CA SER A 425 9.68 -48.50 -26.03
C SER A 425 11.18 -48.81 -26.11
N ALA A 426 11.90 -48.64 -24.99
CA ALA A 426 13.17 -49.31 -24.69
C ALA A 426 13.35 -49.35 -23.16
N THR A 427 13.23 -50.50 -22.49
CA THR A 427 14.23 -51.59 -22.32
C THR A 427 15.21 -51.34 -21.18
N SER A 428 15.03 -52.18 -20.16
CA SER A 428 15.84 -52.56 -18.98
C SER A 428 17.33 -52.21 -18.88
N THR A 429 17.79 -51.95 -17.65
CA THR A 429 19.08 -52.40 -17.06
C THR A 429 18.92 -52.45 -15.52
N GLU A 430 19.80 -53.18 -14.82
CA GLU A 430 19.60 -53.78 -13.48
C GLU A 430 20.81 -53.54 -12.54
N ALA A 431 20.68 -53.87 -11.24
CA ALA A 431 21.75 -54.00 -10.20
C ALA A 431 22.44 -52.69 -9.71
N ALA A 432 22.99 -52.55 -8.49
CA ALA A 432 22.95 -53.29 -7.20
C ALA A 432 23.49 -52.36 -6.05
N PRO A 433 23.58 -52.75 -4.75
CA PRO A 433 23.57 -51.80 -3.61
C PRO A 433 24.94 -51.42 -2.99
N GLY A 434 24.92 -50.51 -2.01
CA GLY A 434 26.05 -50.09 -1.16
C GLY A 434 25.62 -49.65 0.26
N GLU A 435 26.57 -49.62 1.21
CA GLU A 435 26.33 -49.57 2.68
C GLU A 435 26.15 -48.16 3.30
N PRO A 436 25.57 -48.06 4.53
CA PRO A 436 25.30 -46.79 5.22
C PRO A 436 26.44 -46.32 6.16
N PRO A 437 26.68 -44.99 6.30
CA PRO A 437 27.67 -44.46 7.23
C PRO A 437 27.09 -44.06 8.61
N SER A 438 27.67 -44.65 9.66
CA SER A 438 28.04 -44.05 10.96
C SER A 438 27.17 -42.93 11.59
N ALA A 439 26.56 -43.23 12.75
CA ALA A 439 25.95 -42.20 13.61
C ALA A 439 27.01 -41.44 14.43
N VAL A 440 26.93 -40.10 14.44
CA VAL A 440 27.81 -39.22 15.21
C VAL A 440 27.05 -38.63 16.41
N VAL A 441 27.54 -38.87 17.64
CA VAL A 441 26.94 -38.34 18.88
C VAL A 441 27.68 -37.07 19.31
N GLY A 442 27.04 -35.91 19.18
CA GLY A 442 27.60 -34.61 19.54
C GLY A 442 27.20 -34.15 20.95
N VAL A 443 28.02 -34.43 21.97
CA VAL A 443 27.78 -33.96 23.35
C VAL A 443 28.34 -32.55 23.57
N LEU A 444 27.51 -31.52 23.38
CA LEU A 444 27.85 -30.14 23.71
C LEU A 444 27.73 -29.88 25.22
N ARG A 445 28.86 -29.89 25.94
CA ARG A 445 28.97 -29.28 27.27
C ARG A 445 29.35 -27.81 27.16
N ALA A 446 28.42 -26.91 27.45
CA ALA A 446 28.74 -25.50 27.67
C ALA A 446 29.79 -25.35 28.80
N ARG A 447 30.78 -24.46 28.60
CA ARG A 447 31.73 -24.05 29.65
C ARG A 447 31.41 -22.61 30.09
N PRO A 448 31.51 -22.28 31.39
CA PRO A 448 31.25 -20.93 31.87
C PRO A 448 32.35 -19.96 31.42
N VAL A 449 31.94 -18.82 30.86
CA VAL A 449 32.84 -17.70 30.54
C VAL A 449 33.09 -16.88 31.80
N ARG A 450 34.36 -16.57 32.10
CA ARG A 450 34.73 -15.57 33.12
C ARG A 450 34.88 -14.19 32.48
N PRO A 451 34.45 -13.10 33.14
CA PRO A 451 34.61 -11.74 32.61
C PRO A 451 36.08 -11.29 32.64
N ALA A 452 36.51 -10.59 31.59
CA ALA A 452 37.80 -9.92 31.51
C ALA A 452 37.63 -8.40 31.69
N ARG A 453 38.55 -7.78 32.44
CA ARG A 453 38.48 -6.39 32.90
C ARG A 453 38.58 -5.35 31.79
N GLU A 454 38.02 -4.18 32.07
CA GLU A 454 38.37 -2.92 31.41
C GLU A 454 39.89 -2.66 31.42
N ARG A 455 40.39 -1.93 30.41
CA ARG A 455 41.48 -0.95 30.58
C ARG A 455 41.49 0.10 29.48
N SER A 456 41.70 1.36 29.88
CA SER A 456 41.82 2.53 29.00
C SER A 456 43.27 2.73 28.53
N GLY A 457 43.49 3.37 27.36
CA GLY A 457 44.81 3.93 27.03
C GLY A 457 45.16 4.26 25.57
N ARG A 458 44.89 5.51 25.14
CA ARG A 458 45.74 6.40 24.29
C ARG A 458 46.40 5.91 22.97
N ASP A 459 45.93 6.51 21.86
CA ASP A 459 46.55 7.66 21.14
C ASP A 459 47.90 7.53 20.36
N ARG A 460 47.84 7.92 19.06
CA ARG A 460 48.87 8.38 18.06
C ARG A 460 48.31 8.09 16.63
N SER A 461 48.16 9.00 15.65
CA SER A 461 49.04 10.03 15.05
C SER A 461 50.28 9.42 14.35
N LYS A 462 50.73 9.73 13.12
CA LYS A 462 50.48 10.72 12.02
C LYS A 462 50.82 10.01 10.66
N ALA A 463 50.71 10.50 9.41
CA ALA A 463 50.04 11.58 8.63
C ALA A 463 50.42 11.33 7.13
N GLY A 464 49.94 11.98 6.05
CA GLY A 464 48.92 13.03 5.82
C GLY A 464 49.18 13.82 4.50
N HIS A 465 48.36 14.86 4.24
CA HIS A 465 48.68 16.09 3.47
C HIS A 465 48.92 16.06 1.92
N PRO A 466 48.80 17.21 1.19
CA PRO A 466 47.97 18.41 1.47
C PRO A 466 47.35 19.19 0.26
N THR A 467 46.32 20.01 0.57
CA THR A 467 45.98 21.37 0.02
C THR A 467 45.65 21.61 -1.47
N PRO A 468 44.97 22.73 -1.82
CA PRO A 468 44.33 23.80 -1.00
C PRO A 468 42.78 23.78 -1.22
N GLU A 469 41.89 24.77 -1.00
CA GLU A 469 41.74 26.08 -0.32
C GLU A 469 40.20 26.29 -0.08
N HIS A 470 39.56 27.36 0.44
CA HIS A 470 39.92 28.75 0.81
C HIS A 470 39.13 29.22 2.07
N ALA A 471 39.17 30.52 2.35
CA ALA A 471 38.65 31.30 3.47
C ALA A 471 37.10 31.47 3.53
N GLU A 472 36.43 31.33 4.69
CA GLU A 472 36.06 32.35 5.72
C GLU A 472 34.65 32.97 5.53
N ARG A 473 33.89 33.45 6.54
CA ARG A 473 34.21 33.80 7.96
C ARG A 473 32.98 33.71 8.91
N SER A 474 33.23 33.56 10.23
CA SER A 474 32.51 34.02 11.46
C SER A 474 31.07 34.57 11.39
N GLY A 475 30.15 34.39 12.37
CA GLY A 475 30.16 33.79 13.72
C GLY A 475 28.81 34.12 14.44
N ARG A 476 28.21 33.26 15.29
CA ARG A 476 28.41 33.09 16.76
C ARG A 476 28.00 34.32 17.62
N SER A 477 27.18 34.23 18.69
CA SER A 477 26.16 33.26 19.17
C SER A 477 25.33 33.88 20.33
N ASP A 478 24.26 33.20 20.76
CA ASP A 478 23.64 33.27 22.13
C ASP A 478 23.01 34.62 22.61
N HIS A 479 22.37 34.70 23.79
CA HIS A 479 21.14 33.99 24.23
C HIS A 479 20.46 34.77 25.39
N HIS A 480 19.11 34.73 25.46
CA HIS A 480 18.25 34.94 26.65
C HIS A 480 18.10 36.32 27.37
N ASP A 481 16.82 36.74 27.41
CA ASP A 481 16.00 37.17 28.58
C ASP A 481 15.60 38.66 28.80
N ARG A 482 14.41 38.80 29.41
CA ARG A 482 13.53 39.95 29.74
C ARG A 482 14.16 41.36 29.89
N SER A 483 13.44 42.38 29.39
CA SER A 483 12.48 43.18 30.21
C SER A 483 11.79 44.30 29.40
N ASP A 484 10.48 44.48 29.62
CA ASP A 484 9.71 45.73 29.35
C ASP A 484 9.85 46.65 30.59
N PRO A 485 9.64 48.00 30.55
CA PRO A 485 8.42 48.60 29.98
C PRO A 485 8.57 49.96 29.22
N THR A 486 7.48 50.35 28.56
CA THR A 486 7.14 51.72 28.10
C THR A 486 6.74 52.65 29.29
N PRO A 487 6.29 53.93 29.12
CA PRO A 487 6.21 54.81 27.92
C PRO A 487 6.71 56.26 28.13
N THR A 488 6.77 57.11 27.08
CA THR A 488 6.49 58.58 27.22
C THR A 488 6.23 59.36 25.91
N SER A 489 5.10 60.06 25.87
CA SER A 489 4.83 61.43 25.32
C SER A 489 5.36 61.95 23.96
N THR A 490 4.41 62.17 23.04
CA THR A 490 4.27 63.38 22.18
C THR A 490 3.97 64.65 23.02
N PRO A 491 3.97 65.93 22.51
CA PRO A 491 3.76 66.37 21.12
C PRO A 491 4.65 67.54 20.60
N GLY A 492 4.43 67.96 19.35
CA GLY A 492 4.97 69.18 18.72
C GLY A 492 4.20 69.56 17.44
N VAL A 493 4.07 70.86 17.13
CA VAL A 493 3.18 71.43 16.07
C VAL A 493 3.88 72.62 15.37
N LEU A 494 3.33 73.09 14.23
CA LEU A 494 3.64 74.31 13.43
C LEU A 494 4.57 74.09 12.21
N THR A 495 4.50 74.84 11.10
CA THR A 495 3.39 75.24 10.15
C THR A 495 3.98 76.10 9.02
N GLY A 496 3.47 76.00 7.78
CA GLY A 496 3.77 76.91 6.65
C GLY A 496 4.91 76.45 5.70
N SER A 497 4.98 76.88 4.44
CA SER A 497 4.06 77.73 3.65
C SER A 497 4.21 77.56 2.12
N ARG A 498 3.20 77.98 1.35
CA ARG A 498 3.14 78.15 -0.15
C ARG A 498 4.02 79.33 -0.64
N PRO A 499 4.15 79.71 -1.95
CA PRO A 499 3.26 79.55 -3.15
C PRO A 499 3.92 78.84 -4.38
N GLU A 500 3.22 78.25 -5.36
CA GLU A 500 2.36 78.76 -6.48
C GLU A 500 3.06 79.42 -7.69
N THR A 501 2.87 78.83 -8.88
CA THR A 501 2.45 79.44 -10.17
C THR A 501 2.57 78.38 -11.29
N GLY A 502 1.67 78.31 -12.29
CA GLY A 502 0.42 79.04 -12.51
C GLY A 502 -0.45 78.33 -13.55
#